data_AF-A0A957Q4K6-F1
#
_entry.id   AF-A0A957Q4K6-F1
#
_cell.length_a   1.000
_cell.length_b   1.000
_cell.length_c   1.000
_cell.angle_alpha   90.00
_cell.angle_beta   90.00
_cell.angle_gamma   90.00
#
_symmetry.space_group_name_H-M   'P 1'
#
loop_
_entity.id
_entity.type
_entity.pdbx_description
1 polymer ?
#
loop_
_entity_poly.entity_id
_entity_poly.type
_entity_poly.pdbx_seq_one_letter_code
_entity_poly.pdbx_strand_id
1 'polypeptide(L)'
;MFDPIDLSAYADAVLDELASGEPQIDGTILLDLACQTPGPILELGCGYGRITIPLAQRGVQDLTGLELSAPSLVYARARTGD
;
A
#
# COMPACT_ATOMS: atom_id res chain seq x y z
N MET A 1 -11.15 3.74 26.26
CA MET A 1 -9.83 3.11 26.07
C MET A 1 -10.05 2.00 25.06
N PHE A 2 -9.34 2.00 23.94
CA PHE A 2 -9.44 0.92 22.95
C PHE A 2 -8.51 -0.21 23.37
N ASP A 3 -8.94 -1.45 23.17
CA ASP A 3 -8.07 -2.61 23.36
C ASP A 3 -6.92 -2.58 22.34
N PRO A 4 -5.74 -3.13 22.68
CA PRO A 4 -4.65 -3.27 21.72
C PRO A 4 -5.12 -4.04 20.48
N ILE A 5 -4.85 -3.50 19.30
CA ILE A 5 -5.13 -4.18 18.04
C ILE A 5 -4.10 -5.30 17.87
N ASP A 6 -4.57 -6.53 17.70
CA ASP A 6 -3.71 -7.66 17.32
C ASP A 6 -3.38 -7.58 15.83
N LEU A 7 -2.10 -7.39 15.52
CA LEU A 7 -1.56 -7.33 14.16
C LEU A 7 -0.78 -8.59 13.78
N SER A 8 -0.87 -9.66 14.56
CA SER A 8 -0.09 -10.90 14.33
C SER A 8 -0.35 -11.52 12.95
N ALA A 9 -1.55 -11.37 12.41
CA ALA A 9 -1.90 -11.81 11.06
C ALA A 9 -1.11 -11.10 9.94
N TYR A 10 -0.56 -9.90 10.21
CA TYR A 10 0.18 -9.06 9.25
C TYR A 10 1.68 -8.99 9.58
N ALA A 11 2.19 -9.92 10.37
CA ALA A 11 3.58 -9.95 10.81
C ALA A 11 4.55 -10.39 9.70
N ASP A 12 4.06 -11.05 8.64
CA ASP A 12 4.86 -11.59 7.55
C ASP A 12 4.42 -11.00 6.20
N ALA A 13 5.05 -9.89 5.82
CA ALA A 13 4.76 -9.19 4.57
C ALA A 13 5.11 -10.02 3.32
N VAL A 14 6.05 -10.98 3.42
CA VAL A 14 6.45 -11.83 2.30
C VAL A 14 5.37 -12.90 2.06
N LEU A 15 4.86 -13.49 3.13
CA LEU A 15 3.73 -14.41 3.04
C LEU A 15 2.48 -13.71 2.48
N ASP A 16 2.19 -12.51 2.99
CA ASP A 16 1.08 -11.69 2.51
C ASP A 16 1.21 -11.38 1.01
N GLU A 17 2.42 -11.07 0.55
CA GLU A 17 2.69 -10.84 -0.88
C GLU A 17 2.46 -12.09 -1.71
N LEU A 18 3.02 -13.22 -1.29
CA LEU A 18 2.84 -14.49 -1.99
C LEU A 18 1.36 -14.87 -2.09
N ALA A 19 0.59 -14.64 -1.03
CA ALA A 19 -0.84 -14.91 -0.99
C ALA A 19 -1.65 -13.94 -1.86
N SER A 20 -1.26 -12.66 -1.90
CA SER A 20 -1.96 -11.62 -2.65
C SER A 20 -1.64 -11.64 -4.15
N GLY A 21 -0.46 -12.13 -4.53
CA GLY A 21 0.04 -12.11 -5.90
C GLY A 21 0.27 -10.70 -6.45
N GLU A 22 0.58 -10.65 -7.75
CA GLU A 22 0.85 -9.39 -8.45
C GLU A 22 -0.41 -8.52 -8.55
N PRO A 23 -0.34 -7.24 -8.17
CA PRO A 23 -1.47 -6.34 -8.28
C PRO A 23 -1.73 -5.96 -9.73
N GLN A 24 -2.92 -6.30 -10.23
CA GLN A 24 -3.42 -5.76 -11.48
C GLN A 24 -3.96 -4.35 -11.23
N ILE A 25 -3.22 -3.31 -11.63
CA ILE A 25 -3.64 -1.91 -11.49
C ILE A 25 -4.21 -1.31 -12.78
N ASP A 26 -3.71 -1.75 -13.94
CA ASP A 26 -4.19 -1.25 -15.22
C ASP A 26 -5.65 -1.62 -15.45
N GLY A 27 -6.47 -0.62 -15.81
CA GLY A 27 -7.91 -0.79 -16.02
C GLY A 27 -8.72 -0.98 -14.73
N THR A 28 -8.12 -0.74 -13.55
CA THR A 28 -8.86 -0.72 -12.29
C THR A 28 -9.42 0.65 -11.98
N ILE A 29 -10.56 0.65 -11.28
CA ILE A 29 -11.17 1.87 -10.75
C ILE A 29 -10.21 2.67 -9.84
N LEU A 30 -9.24 2.01 -9.20
CA LEU A 30 -8.26 2.69 -8.34
C LEU A 30 -7.35 3.61 -9.16
N LEU A 31 -6.84 3.14 -10.29
CA LEU A 31 -6.03 3.97 -11.20
C LEU A 31 -6.87 5.11 -11.77
N ASP A 32 -8.08 4.82 -12.23
CA ASP A 32 -8.97 5.82 -12.83
C ASP A 32 -9.32 6.93 -11.84
N LEU A 33 -9.64 6.57 -10.58
CA LEU A 33 -9.93 7.53 -9.52
C LEU A 33 -8.69 8.33 -9.14
N ALA A 34 -7.53 7.68 -9.01
CA ALA A 34 -6.29 8.34 -8.65
C ALA A 34 -5.88 9.39 -9.70
N CYS A 35 -6.01 9.09 -10.99
CA CYS A 35 -5.73 10.03 -12.08
C CYS A 35 -6.70 11.22 -12.13
N GLN A 36 -7.93 11.05 -11.64
CA GLN A 36 -8.96 12.09 -11.66
C GLN A 36 -9.03 12.90 -10.35
N THR A 37 -8.35 12.44 -9.30
CA THR A 37 -8.39 13.08 -7.98
C THR A 37 -7.43 14.27 -7.95
N PRO A 38 -7.92 15.50 -7.70
CA PRO A 38 -7.05 16.64 -7.51
C PRO A 38 -6.44 16.64 -6.10
N GLY A 39 -5.13 16.87 -6.02
CA GLY A 39 -4.41 17.04 -4.75
C GLY A 39 -3.86 15.73 -4.15
N PRO A 40 -3.37 15.79 -2.90
CA PRO A 40 -2.73 14.66 -2.24
C PRO A 40 -3.70 13.48 -2.01
N ILE A 41 -3.19 12.25 -2.15
CA ILE A 41 -3.94 11.01 -1.97
C ILE A 41 -3.36 10.24 -0.77
N LEU A 42 -4.25 9.76 0.11
CA LEU A 42 -3.90 8.91 1.25
C LEU A 42 -4.50 7.51 1.11
N GLU A 43 -3.67 6.48 1.10
CA GLU A 43 -4.09 5.07 1.18
C GLU A 43 -3.98 4.59 2.64
N LEU A 44 -5.13 4.26 3.24
CA LEU A 44 -5.21 3.71 4.60
C LEU A 44 -5.09 2.19 4.57
N GLY A 45 -4.20 1.62 5.38
CA GLY A 45 -3.93 0.19 5.38
C GLY A 45 -3.17 -0.23 4.12
N CYS A 46 -2.13 0.52 3.73
CA CYS A 46 -1.40 0.29 2.49
C CYS A 46 -0.62 -1.04 2.49
N GLY A 47 -0.50 -1.71 3.64
CA GLY A 47 0.30 -2.91 3.82
C GLY A 47 1.74 -2.66 3.36
N TYR A 48 2.23 -3.53 2.49
CA TYR A 48 3.56 -3.39 1.89
C TYR A 48 3.60 -2.50 0.62
N GLY A 49 2.59 -1.65 0.44
CA GLY A 49 2.50 -0.73 -0.70
C GLY A 49 2.01 -1.40 -1.98
N ARG A 50 1.24 -2.49 -1.89
CA ARG A 50 0.77 -3.29 -3.03
C ARG A 50 0.01 -2.46 -4.07
N ILE A 51 -0.70 -1.41 -3.65
CA ILE A 51 -1.44 -0.51 -4.54
C ILE A 51 -0.72 0.85 -4.67
N THR A 52 -0.24 1.41 -3.55
CA THR A 52 0.46 2.70 -3.53
C THR A 52 1.65 2.74 -4.48
N ILE A 53 2.52 1.72 -4.44
CA ILE A 53 3.76 1.70 -5.23
C ILE A 53 3.45 1.59 -6.72
N PRO A 54 2.60 0.66 -7.20
CA PRO A 54 2.32 0.57 -8.64
C PRO A 54 1.51 1.75 -9.18
N LEU A 55 0.72 2.45 -8.36
CA LEU A 55 0.09 3.73 -8.74
C LEU A 55 1.14 4.83 -8.92
N ALA A 56 2.08 4.96 -7.98
CA ALA A 56 3.18 5.92 -8.09
C ALA A 56 4.06 5.65 -9.33
N GLN A 57 4.35 4.38 -9.62
CA GLN A 57 5.08 3.97 -10.84
C GLN A 57 4.34 4.32 -12.14
N ARG A 58 3.01 4.47 -12.11
CA ARG A 58 2.18 4.92 -13.26
C ARG A 58 2.09 6.44 -13.36
N GLY A 59 2.83 7.17 -12.53
CA GLY A 59 2.93 8.62 -12.59
C GLY A 59 1.88 9.36 -11.77
N VAL A 60 1.07 8.66 -10.96
CA VAL A 60 0.22 9.35 -9.97
C VAL A 60 1.13 9.99 -8.92
N GLN A 61 0.94 11.29 -8.66
CA GLN A 61 1.80 12.08 -7.79
C GLN A 61 1.13 12.32 -6.43
N ASP A 62 1.95 12.64 -5.44
CA ASP A 62 1.49 13.06 -4.10
C ASP A 62 0.65 11.98 -3.37
N LEU A 63 1.11 10.72 -3.46
CA LEU A 63 0.55 9.59 -2.71
C LEU A 63 1.29 9.38 -1.39
N THR A 64 0.52 9.17 -0.33
CA THR A 64 1.01 8.69 0.96
C THR A 64 0.31 7.37 1.30
N GLY A 65 1.08 6.34 1.64
CA GLY A 65 0.57 5.11 2.25
C GLY A 65 0.69 5.16 3.77
N LEU A 66 -0.38 4.80 4.48
CA LEU A 66 -0.39 4.66 5.94
C LEU A 66 -0.68 3.21 6.32
N GLU A 67 0.13 2.64 7.19
CA GLU A 67 0.00 1.27 7.67
C GLU A 67 0.38 1.20 9.16
N LEU A 68 -0.28 0.30 9.91
CA LEU A 68 0.00 0.03 11.33
C LEU A 68 1.05 -1.07 11.50
N SER A 69 1.10 -2.06 10.61
CA SER A 69 2.10 -3.13 10.61
C SER A 69 3.49 -2.58 10.26
N ALA A 70 4.33 -2.43 11.29
CA ALA A 70 5.72 -2.05 11.12
C ALA A 70 6.51 -3.01 10.19
N PRO A 71 6.35 -4.36 10.27
CA PRO A 71 6.95 -5.27 9.31
C PRO A 71 6.58 -4.97 7.85
N SER A 72 5.29 -4.70 7.57
CA SER A 72 4.82 -4.38 6.22
C SER A 72 5.42 -3.07 5.71
N LEU A 73 5.55 -2.04 6.56
CA LEU A 73 6.20 -0.77 6.17
C LEU A 73 7.70 -0.92 5.90
N VAL A 74 8.42 -1.73 6.69
CA VAL A 74 9.84 -2.03 6.43
C VAL A 74 9.97 -2.69 5.05
N TYR A 75 9.10 -3.64 4.74
CA TYR A 75 9.10 -4.30 3.45
C TYR A 75 8.75 -3.34 2.31
N ALA A 76 7.76 -2.46 2.50
CA ALA A 76 7.39 -1.43 1.51
C ALA A 76 8.56 -0.50 1.16
N ARG A 77 9.25 0.04 2.17
CA ARG A 77 10.39 0.97 1.98
C ARG A 77 11.55 0.33 1.23
N ALA A 78 11.85 -0.93 1.54
CA ALA A 78 12.87 -1.68 0.81
C ALA A 78 12.57 -1.81 -0.70
N ARG A 79 11.30 -1.74 -1.11
CA ARG A 79 10.88 -1.78 -2.53
C ARG A 79 10.94 -0.42 -3.21
N THR A 80 10.78 0.67 -2.48
CA THR A 80 10.85 2.04 -3.02
C THR A 80 12.26 2.61 -2.98
N GLY A 81 13.15 2.03 -2.17
CA GLY A 81 14.50 2.53 -1.95
C GLY A 81 14.58 3.68 -0.95
N ASP A 82 13.52 3.86 -0.14
CA ASP A 82 13.45 4.81 0.99
C ASP A 82 14.09 4.28 2.28
#